data_AF-A0A149QCZ2-F1
#
_entry.id   AF-A0A149QCZ2-F1
#
_cell.length_a   1.000
_cell.length_b   1.000
_cell.length_c   1.000
_cell.angle_alpha   90.00
_cell.angle_beta   90.00
_cell.angle_gamma   90.00
#
_symmetry.space_group_name_H-M   'P 1'
#
loop_
_entity.id
_entity.type
_entity.pdbx_description
1 polymer ?
#
loop_
_entity_poly.entity_id
_entity_poly.type
_entity_poly.pdbx_seq_one_letter_code
_entity_poly.pdbx_strand_id
1 'polypeptide(L)'
;MSGPGVWQQLFSRPHKNKKPAQTPLPEQIDAIRQRAERGHHLDQVLWGKVLLNSAYVAPDHSKALVWFTMAANAGYGPAHNMIGRCHHFGWGCKKDLQQAAHHYETAASLGDEWGRYNLGILTMRGLGIPRDMKKALGLFTTAAHNGHAKSMNLLARFLEEGWETPQDKEAALVWYRKSAEGGDYRGCHNYATALADAGHVDDALHWWRQALPDATSDILLAMDRALTSLGEAGDPTLYTALQERLQTLPPHTQSTSVTP
;
A
#
# COMPACT_ATOMS: atom_id res chain seq x y z
N MET A 1 30.24 -32.48 54.46
CA MET A 1 29.27 -31.40 54.74
C MET A 1 29.67 -30.21 53.88
N SER A 2 28.94 -30.02 52.79
CA SER A 2 29.26 -29.07 51.73
C SER A 2 28.77 -27.67 52.13
N GLY A 3 29.71 -26.73 52.29
CA GLY A 3 29.40 -25.31 52.51
C GLY A 3 29.03 -24.62 51.20
N PRO A 4 28.03 -23.72 51.20
CA PRO A 4 27.49 -23.16 49.97
C PRO A 4 28.46 -22.18 49.31
N GLY A 5 28.54 -22.28 47.98
CA GLY A 5 29.52 -21.59 47.15
C GLY A 5 29.26 -20.10 46.92
N VAL A 6 30.30 -19.48 46.38
CA VAL A 6 30.56 -18.06 46.09
C VAL A 6 29.56 -17.41 45.08
N TRP A 7 28.35 -17.93 44.91
CA TRP A 7 27.38 -17.51 43.88
C TRP A 7 26.21 -16.64 44.38
N GLN A 8 26.30 -16.04 45.57
CA GLN A 8 25.19 -15.25 46.15
C GLN A 8 25.47 -13.75 46.36
N GLN A 9 26.41 -13.15 45.60
CA GLN A 9 26.65 -11.69 45.65
C GLN A 9 26.63 -10.97 44.29
N LEU A 10 26.03 -11.55 43.25
CA LEU A 10 25.83 -10.89 41.94
C LEU A 10 24.37 -10.53 41.61
N PHE A 11 23.43 -10.76 42.51
CA PHE A 11 22.02 -10.42 42.29
C PHE A 11 21.49 -9.46 43.36
N SER A 12 22.08 -8.27 43.42
CA SER A 12 21.36 -7.10 43.91
C SER A 12 20.15 -6.89 43.00
N ARG A 13 18.95 -7.13 43.54
CA ARG A 13 17.68 -6.89 42.84
C ARG A 13 17.69 -5.45 42.30
N PRO A 14 17.54 -5.23 40.98
CA PRO A 14 17.26 -3.89 40.53
C PRO A 14 15.88 -3.52 41.09
N HIS A 15 15.80 -2.30 41.62
CA HIS A 15 14.52 -1.67 41.93
C HIS A 15 13.58 -1.91 40.75
N LYS A 16 12.44 -2.59 41.01
CA LYS A 16 11.35 -2.69 40.05
C LYS A 16 10.84 -1.28 39.82
N ASN A 17 11.42 -0.57 38.85
CA ASN A 17 10.69 0.44 38.12
C ASN A 17 9.50 -0.29 37.50
N LYS A 18 8.35 -0.25 38.18
CA LYS A 18 7.09 -0.68 37.60
C LYS A 18 6.95 0.15 36.33
N LYS A 19 7.19 -0.46 35.18
CA LYS A 19 6.76 0.11 33.90
C LYS A 19 5.29 0.51 34.10
N PRO A 20 4.90 1.75 33.75
CA PRO A 20 3.50 2.16 33.86
C PRO A 20 2.65 1.08 33.19
N ALA A 21 1.59 0.65 33.88
CA ALA A 21 0.71 -0.39 33.38
C ALA A 21 0.24 0.03 31.99
N GLN A 22 0.67 -0.70 30.96
CA GLN A 22 0.21 -0.47 29.60
C GLN A 22 -1.31 -0.61 29.62
N THR A 23 -2.01 0.43 29.12
CA THR A 23 -3.45 0.37 28.90
C THR A 23 -3.77 -0.93 28.16
N PRO A 24 -4.76 -1.72 28.62
CA PRO A 24 -5.10 -2.97 27.96
C PRO A 24 -5.49 -2.70 26.51
N LEU A 25 -5.05 -3.58 25.60
CA LEU A 25 -5.36 -3.48 24.18
C LEU A 25 -6.87 -3.65 23.97
N PRO A 26 -7.46 -2.98 22.95
CA PRO A 26 -8.80 -3.30 22.51
C PRO A 26 -8.93 -4.80 22.20
N GLU A 27 -10.06 -5.41 22.53
CA GLU A 27 -10.30 -6.85 22.44
C GLU A 27 -9.92 -7.44 21.07
N GLN A 28 -10.29 -6.75 19.98
CA GLN A 28 -9.99 -7.19 18.62
C GLN A 28 -8.48 -7.23 18.33
N ILE A 29 -7.73 -6.25 18.85
CA ILE A 29 -6.27 -6.18 18.68
C ILE A 29 -5.57 -7.24 19.53
N ASP A 30 -6.05 -7.45 20.76
CA ASP A 30 -5.52 -8.50 21.63
C ASP A 30 -5.80 -9.90 21.03
N ALA A 31 -6.98 -10.11 20.44
CA ALA A 31 -7.33 -11.35 19.74
C ALA A 31 -6.43 -11.62 18.52
N ILE A 32 -6.03 -10.59 17.77
CA ILE A 32 -5.02 -10.73 16.70
C ILE A 32 -3.68 -11.17 17.30
N ARG A 33 -3.21 -10.51 18.37
CA ARG A 33 -1.94 -10.87 19.03
C ARG A 33 -1.95 -12.31 19.53
N GLN A 34 -2.99 -12.72 20.25
CA GLN A 34 -3.10 -14.07 20.80
C GLN A 34 -3.13 -15.14 19.70
N ARG A 35 -3.81 -14.89 18.58
CA ARG A 35 -3.81 -15.83 17.44
C ARG A 35 -2.45 -15.86 16.72
N ALA A 36 -1.78 -14.72 16.60
CA ALA A 36 -0.41 -14.67 16.07
C ALA A 36 0.56 -15.52 16.92
N GLU A 37 0.46 -15.41 18.25
CA GLU A 37 1.24 -16.19 19.22
C GLU A 37 0.96 -17.71 19.13
N ARG A 38 -0.25 -18.10 18.72
CA ARG A 38 -0.63 -19.49 18.45
C ARG A 38 -0.24 -19.98 17.05
N GLY A 39 0.40 -19.14 16.24
CA GLY A 39 0.93 -19.52 14.93
C GLY A 39 0.00 -19.29 13.74
N HIS A 40 -1.13 -18.60 13.91
CA HIS A 40 -2.01 -18.28 12.77
C HIS A 40 -1.34 -17.26 11.84
N HIS A 41 -0.94 -17.67 10.63
CA HIS A 41 -0.08 -16.88 9.74
C HIS A 41 -0.69 -15.54 9.29
N LEU A 42 -2.00 -15.51 9.03
CA LEU A 42 -2.70 -14.25 8.75
C LEU A 42 -2.58 -13.29 9.95
N ASP A 43 -2.79 -13.79 11.16
CA ASP A 43 -2.72 -12.98 12.37
C ASP A 43 -1.30 -12.54 12.70
N GLN A 44 -0.28 -13.32 12.36
CA GLN A 44 1.12 -12.88 12.42
C GLN A 44 1.36 -11.68 11.52
N VAL A 45 0.81 -11.68 10.30
CA VAL A 45 0.87 -10.51 9.40
C VAL A 45 0.05 -9.34 9.95
N LEU A 46 -1.16 -9.57 10.45
CA LEU A 46 -1.99 -8.49 11.00
C LEU A 46 -1.34 -7.86 12.24
N TRP A 47 -0.78 -8.67 13.13
CA TRP A 47 -0.06 -8.19 14.30
C TRP A 47 1.20 -7.41 13.91
N GLY A 48 1.96 -7.90 12.92
CA GLY A 48 3.07 -7.13 12.34
C GLY A 48 2.63 -5.77 11.81
N LYS A 49 1.47 -5.67 11.14
CA LYS A 49 0.90 -4.39 10.69
C LYS A 49 0.53 -3.46 11.86
N VAL A 50 -0.05 -4.00 12.93
CA VAL A 50 -0.32 -3.23 14.17
C VAL A 50 0.97 -2.65 14.76
N LEU A 51 2.06 -3.44 14.74
CA LEU A 51 3.39 -3.00 15.20
C LEU A 51 4.06 -2.01 14.24
N LEU A 52 3.69 -1.96 12.95
CA LEU A 52 4.19 -0.93 12.05
C LEU A 52 3.58 0.44 12.34
N ASN A 53 2.26 0.47 12.52
CA ASN A 53 1.51 1.70 12.72
C ASN A 53 0.12 1.40 13.31
N SER A 54 -0.13 1.77 14.57
CA SER A 54 -1.45 1.74 15.17
C SER A 54 -1.60 2.82 16.24
N ALA A 55 -2.85 3.17 16.57
CA ALA A 55 -3.14 4.09 17.67
C ALA A 55 -2.98 3.44 19.06
N TYR A 56 -2.86 2.11 19.12
CA TYR A 56 -2.92 1.34 20.37
C TYR A 56 -1.55 0.86 20.85
N VAL A 57 -0.60 0.67 19.93
CA VAL A 57 0.74 0.16 20.22
C VAL A 57 1.76 1.08 19.57
N ALA A 58 2.76 1.49 20.36
CA ALA A 58 3.89 2.25 19.84
C ALA A 58 4.59 1.44 18.72
N PRO A 59 4.95 2.06 17.58
CA PRO A 59 5.59 1.35 16.48
C PRO A 59 6.88 0.63 16.90
N ASP A 60 7.00 -0.63 16.48
CA ASP A 60 8.18 -1.48 16.65
C ASP A 60 8.42 -2.23 15.34
N HIS A 61 9.08 -1.56 14.40
CA HIS A 61 9.28 -2.08 13.04
C HIS A 61 10.16 -3.32 13.01
N SER A 62 11.12 -3.43 13.95
CA SER A 62 11.97 -4.61 14.08
C SER A 62 11.16 -5.83 14.49
N LYS A 63 10.25 -5.70 15.48
CA LYS A 63 9.34 -6.81 15.81
C LYS A 63 8.34 -7.10 14.70
N ALA A 64 7.83 -6.09 13.99
CA ALA A 64 6.96 -6.32 12.84
C ALA A 64 7.65 -7.22 11.81
N LEU A 65 8.92 -6.93 11.47
CA LEU A 65 9.71 -7.75 10.56
C LEU A 65 9.89 -9.19 11.05
N VAL A 66 10.08 -9.41 12.36
CA VAL A 66 10.15 -10.77 12.94
C VAL A 66 8.85 -11.52 12.70
N TRP A 67 7.69 -10.91 12.97
CA TRP A 67 6.39 -11.56 12.73
C TRP A 67 6.12 -11.87 11.26
N PHE A 68 6.48 -10.96 10.36
CA PHE A 68 6.39 -11.24 8.91
C PHE A 68 7.32 -12.39 8.52
N THR A 69 8.54 -12.43 9.04
CA THR A 69 9.50 -13.51 8.78
C THR A 69 8.98 -14.86 9.27
N MET A 70 8.35 -14.90 10.44
CA MET A 70 7.73 -16.13 10.96
C MET A 70 6.65 -16.68 10.02
N ALA A 71 5.74 -15.82 9.55
CA ALA A 71 4.69 -16.22 8.61
C ALA A 71 5.23 -16.59 7.22
N ALA A 72 6.26 -15.88 6.74
CA ALA A 72 6.91 -16.16 5.46
C ALA A 72 7.63 -17.52 5.47
N ASN A 73 8.33 -17.85 6.56
CA ASN A 73 8.97 -19.16 6.73
C ASN A 73 7.96 -20.32 6.76
N ALA A 74 6.69 -20.04 7.06
CA ALA A 74 5.59 -21.00 6.97
C ALA A 74 4.94 -21.05 5.56
N GLY A 75 5.49 -20.33 4.58
CA GLY A 75 5.00 -20.32 3.19
C GLY A 75 3.85 -19.34 2.93
N TYR A 76 3.56 -18.41 3.85
CA TYR A 76 2.45 -17.46 3.67
C TYR A 76 2.84 -16.29 2.75
N GLY A 77 2.35 -16.30 1.51
CA GLY A 77 2.66 -15.30 0.47
C GLY A 77 2.51 -13.83 0.89
N PRO A 78 1.41 -13.41 1.56
CA PRO A 78 1.26 -12.03 2.03
C PRO A 78 2.35 -11.56 3.00
N ALA A 79 2.99 -12.49 3.72
CA ALA A 79 4.10 -12.16 4.59
C ALA A 79 5.37 -11.80 3.82
N HIS A 80 5.66 -12.51 2.71
CA HIS A 80 6.74 -12.11 1.80
C HIS A 80 6.53 -10.70 1.24
N ASN A 81 5.30 -10.35 0.86
CA ASN A 81 4.98 -8.99 0.44
C ASN A 81 5.24 -7.96 1.55
N MET A 82 4.91 -8.25 2.82
CA MET A 82 5.25 -7.34 3.93
C MET A 82 6.76 -7.21 4.17
N ILE A 83 7.54 -8.30 4.06
CA ILE A 83 9.00 -8.24 4.13
C ILE A 83 9.56 -7.41 2.96
N GLY A 84 9.01 -7.58 1.76
CA GLY A 84 9.34 -6.76 0.60
C GLY A 84 9.12 -5.27 0.88
N ARG A 85 8.03 -4.91 1.55
CA ARG A 85 7.78 -3.52 2.00
C ARG A 85 8.76 -3.06 3.07
N CYS A 86 9.12 -3.92 4.03
CA CYS A 86 10.15 -3.62 5.01
C CYS A 86 11.46 -3.23 4.33
N HIS A 87 11.92 -4.02 3.36
CA HIS A 87 13.12 -3.68 2.58
C HIS A 87 12.95 -2.47 1.67
N HIS A 88 11.76 -2.26 1.08
CA HIS A 88 11.48 -1.10 0.23
C HIS A 88 11.58 0.22 1.03
N PHE A 89 11.01 0.25 2.23
CA PHE A 89 10.89 1.47 3.04
C PHE A 89 11.88 1.56 4.21
N GLY A 90 12.66 0.51 4.47
CA GLY A 90 13.59 0.42 5.60
C GLY A 90 12.90 0.22 6.96
N TRP A 91 11.73 -0.44 6.99
CA TRP A 91 11.03 -0.72 8.25
C TRP A 91 11.67 -1.90 8.97
N GLY A 92 12.35 -1.62 10.08
CA GLY A 92 12.99 -2.65 10.92
C GLY A 92 14.25 -3.26 10.29
N CYS A 93 14.70 -2.75 9.15
CA CYS A 93 15.88 -3.22 8.43
C CYS A 93 16.47 -2.10 7.55
N LYS A 94 17.66 -2.33 6.99
CA LYS A 94 18.23 -1.42 5.98
C LYS A 94 17.38 -1.46 4.71
N LYS A 95 17.10 -0.29 4.14
CA LYS A 95 16.44 -0.16 2.84
C LYS A 95 17.29 -0.86 1.76
N ASP A 96 16.65 -1.74 1.00
CA ASP A 96 17.26 -2.53 -0.06
C ASP A 96 16.20 -2.91 -1.11
N LEU A 97 16.23 -2.28 -2.27
CA LEU A 97 15.22 -2.52 -3.32
C LEU A 97 15.41 -3.85 -4.06
N GLN A 98 16.62 -4.41 -4.06
CA GLN A 98 16.89 -5.71 -4.67
C GLN A 98 16.29 -6.82 -3.79
N GLN A 99 16.48 -6.74 -2.48
CA GLN A 99 15.82 -7.64 -1.52
C GLN A 99 14.30 -7.46 -1.55
N ALA A 100 13.81 -6.22 -1.67
CA ALA A 100 12.38 -5.98 -1.83
C ALA A 100 11.82 -6.70 -3.06
N ALA A 101 12.47 -6.58 -4.22
CA ALA A 101 12.07 -7.26 -5.44
C ALA A 101 12.06 -8.79 -5.28
N HIS A 102 13.09 -9.38 -4.66
CA HIS A 102 13.15 -10.81 -4.39
C HIS A 102 11.95 -11.29 -3.56
N HIS A 103 11.64 -10.60 -2.46
CA HIS A 103 10.48 -10.94 -1.63
C HIS A 103 9.15 -10.74 -2.35
N TYR A 104 8.99 -9.70 -3.17
CA TYR A 104 7.78 -9.53 -3.98
C TYR A 104 7.62 -10.60 -5.06
N GLU A 105 8.72 -11.09 -5.64
CA GLU A 105 8.70 -12.21 -6.58
C GLU A 105 8.26 -13.51 -5.91
N THR A 106 8.77 -13.80 -4.71
CA THR A 106 8.28 -14.93 -3.90
C THR A 106 6.80 -14.77 -3.56
N ALA A 107 6.36 -13.59 -3.12
CA ALA A 107 4.95 -13.32 -2.83
C ALA A 107 4.06 -13.55 -4.06
N ALA A 108 4.47 -13.06 -5.23
CA ALA A 108 3.77 -13.26 -6.49
C ALA A 108 3.70 -14.74 -6.92
N SER A 109 4.77 -15.52 -6.70
CA SER A 109 4.77 -16.96 -6.97
C SER A 109 3.82 -17.75 -6.04
N LEU A 110 3.58 -17.22 -4.84
CA LEU A 110 2.65 -17.78 -3.85
C LEU A 110 1.21 -17.24 -4.02
N GLY A 111 0.94 -16.49 -5.10
CA GLY A 111 -0.39 -15.98 -5.42
C GLY A 111 -0.80 -14.69 -4.70
N ASP A 112 0.13 -13.98 -4.03
CA ASP A 112 -0.19 -12.69 -3.41
C ASP A 112 -0.21 -11.55 -4.45
N GLU A 113 -1.40 -11.01 -4.70
CA GLU A 113 -1.60 -9.97 -5.72
C GLU A 113 -0.94 -8.63 -5.38
N TRP A 114 -0.83 -8.32 -4.09
CA TRP A 114 -0.12 -7.13 -3.64
C TRP A 114 1.38 -7.25 -3.91
N GLY A 115 1.98 -8.41 -3.67
CA GLY A 115 3.34 -8.74 -4.04
C GLY A 115 3.55 -8.64 -5.55
N ARG A 116 2.63 -9.20 -6.34
CA ARG A 116 2.67 -9.10 -7.81
C ARG A 116 2.61 -7.65 -8.30
N TYR A 117 1.70 -6.85 -7.76
CA TYR A 117 1.60 -5.42 -8.03
C TYR A 117 2.90 -4.67 -7.67
N ASN A 118 3.44 -4.90 -6.47
CA ASN A 118 4.65 -4.22 -6.01
C ASN A 118 5.88 -4.60 -6.85
N LEU A 119 6.01 -5.87 -7.26
CA LEU A 119 7.02 -6.29 -8.21
C LEU A 119 6.84 -5.59 -9.56
N GLY A 120 5.60 -5.49 -10.05
CA GLY A 120 5.27 -4.78 -11.28
C GLY A 120 5.73 -3.32 -11.25
N ILE A 121 5.50 -2.62 -10.13
CA ILE A 121 5.96 -1.24 -9.94
C ILE A 121 7.49 -1.13 -9.99
N LEU A 122 8.21 -1.99 -9.26
CA LEU A 122 9.69 -1.97 -9.28
C LEU A 122 10.23 -2.27 -10.69
N THR A 123 9.64 -3.25 -11.37
CA THR A 123 10.04 -3.68 -12.72
C THR A 123 9.75 -2.60 -13.76
N MET A 124 8.57 -1.96 -13.71
CA MET A 124 8.19 -0.87 -14.62
C MET A 124 9.12 0.34 -14.49
N ARG A 125 9.57 0.63 -13.27
CA ARG A 125 10.38 1.81 -12.94
C ARG A 125 11.89 1.55 -12.90
N GLY A 126 12.33 0.29 -12.98
CA GLY A 126 13.75 -0.07 -12.85
C GLY A 126 14.33 0.19 -11.45
N LEU A 127 13.54 -0.02 -10.40
CA LEU A 127 13.92 0.30 -9.02
C LEU A 127 14.54 -0.92 -8.33
N GLY A 128 15.86 -0.92 -8.17
CA GLY A 128 16.62 -2.02 -7.55
C GLY A 128 16.77 -3.27 -8.43
N ILE A 129 16.09 -3.30 -9.57
CA ILE A 129 16.17 -4.31 -10.62
C ILE A 129 16.12 -3.63 -11.99
N PRO A 130 16.60 -4.26 -13.07
CA PRO A 130 16.49 -3.69 -14.42
C PRO A 130 15.04 -3.38 -14.80
N ARG A 131 14.86 -2.29 -15.55
CA ARG A 131 13.54 -1.92 -16.08
C ARG A 131 13.10 -2.91 -17.15
N ASP A 132 11.86 -3.39 -17.05
CA ASP A 132 11.22 -4.25 -18.06
C ASP A 132 9.72 -3.97 -18.11
N MET A 133 9.31 -3.18 -19.12
CA MET A 133 7.91 -2.77 -19.31
C MET A 133 7.01 -3.95 -19.65
N LYS A 134 7.51 -4.94 -20.41
CA LYS A 134 6.74 -6.10 -20.84
C LYS A 134 6.50 -7.07 -19.69
N LYS A 135 7.50 -7.32 -18.85
CA LYS A 135 7.32 -8.08 -17.59
C LYS A 135 6.35 -7.36 -16.67
N ALA A 136 6.44 -6.04 -16.53
CA ALA A 136 5.50 -5.27 -15.73
C ALA A 136 4.04 -5.38 -16.23
N LEU A 137 3.83 -5.27 -17.55
CA LEU A 137 2.51 -5.50 -18.17
C LEU A 137 1.97 -6.88 -17.81
N GLY A 138 2.77 -7.94 -17.93
CA GLY A 138 2.35 -9.31 -17.58
C GLY A 138 1.96 -9.45 -16.09
N LEU A 139 2.71 -8.82 -15.19
CA LEU A 139 2.42 -8.81 -13.76
C LEU A 139 1.10 -8.08 -13.44
N PHE A 140 0.89 -6.88 -14.01
CA PHE A 140 -0.36 -6.13 -13.81
C PHE A 140 -1.55 -6.84 -14.45
N THR A 141 -1.38 -7.42 -15.64
CA THR A 141 -2.44 -8.18 -16.34
C THR A 141 -2.92 -9.34 -15.47
N THR A 142 -1.99 -10.16 -14.98
CA THR A 142 -2.31 -11.29 -14.10
C THR A 142 -3.05 -10.83 -12.84
N ALA A 143 -2.54 -9.79 -12.17
CA ALA A 143 -3.17 -9.28 -10.95
C ALA A 143 -4.53 -8.64 -11.18
N ALA A 144 -4.72 -7.93 -12.30
CA ALA A 144 -6.00 -7.36 -12.69
C ALA A 144 -7.05 -8.45 -12.92
N HIS A 145 -6.70 -9.54 -13.61
CA HIS A 145 -7.61 -10.67 -13.81
C HIS A 145 -7.97 -11.40 -12.50
N ASN A 146 -7.09 -11.33 -11.49
CA ASN A 146 -7.34 -11.87 -10.15
C ASN A 146 -8.05 -10.88 -9.20
N GLY A 147 -8.56 -9.76 -9.70
CA GLY A 147 -9.37 -8.83 -8.90
C GLY A 147 -8.59 -7.69 -8.23
N HIS A 148 -7.29 -7.52 -8.49
CA HIS A 148 -6.51 -6.47 -7.84
C HIS A 148 -6.74 -5.09 -8.49
N ALA A 149 -7.56 -4.26 -7.85
CA ALA A 149 -8.00 -2.95 -8.36
C ALA A 149 -6.86 -2.04 -8.85
N LYS A 150 -5.79 -1.87 -8.05
CA LYS A 150 -4.64 -1.04 -8.47
C LYS A 150 -3.94 -1.54 -9.73
N SER A 151 -3.93 -2.86 -9.93
CA SER A 151 -3.37 -3.45 -11.15
C SER A 151 -4.31 -3.27 -12.34
N MET A 152 -5.63 -3.26 -12.12
CA MET A 152 -6.61 -2.93 -13.17
C MET A 152 -6.40 -1.51 -13.69
N ASN A 153 -6.20 -0.52 -12.82
CA ASN A 153 -5.88 0.85 -13.23
C ASN A 153 -4.59 0.91 -14.08
N LEU A 154 -3.54 0.16 -13.71
CA LEU A 154 -2.30 0.16 -14.47
C LEU A 154 -2.43 -0.58 -15.80
N LEU A 155 -3.17 -1.70 -15.85
CA LEU A 155 -3.48 -2.37 -17.10
C LEU A 155 -4.26 -1.45 -18.05
N ALA A 156 -5.27 -0.74 -17.53
CA ALA A 156 -6.01 0.26 -18.29
C ALA A 156 -5.07 1.32 -18.89
N ARG A 157 -4.11 1.82 -18.10
CA ARG A 157 -3.13 2.80 -18.58
C ARG A 157 -2.22 2.25 -19.69
N PHE A 158 -1.78 1.00 -19.58
CA PHE A 158 -0.98 0.36 -20.63
C PHE A 158 -1.77 0.24 -21.95
N LEU A 159 -3.06 -0.10 -21.88
CA LEU A 159 -3.96 -0.17 -23.04
C LEU A 159 -4.26 1.22 -23.62
N GLU A 160 -4.54 2.20 -22.77
CA GLU A 160 -4.83 3.57 -23.18
C GLU A 160 -3.66 4.21 -23.93
N GLU A 161 -2.43 3.94 -23.49
CA GLU A 161 -1.21 4.53 -24.06
C GLU A 161 -0.52 3.64 -25.10
N GLY A 162 -0.94 2.38 -25.22
CA GLY A 162 -0.30 1.41 -26.13
C GLY A 162 1.13 1.02 -25.70
N TRP A 163 1.40 0.96 -24.39
CA TRP A 163 2.72 0.57 -23.89
C TRP A 163 2.89 -0.94 -23.93
N GLU A 164 3.81 -1.46 -24.76
CA GLU A 164 4.06 -2.90 -24.93
C GLU A 164 2.82 -3.72 -25.36
N THR A 165 1.76 -3.04 -25.78
CA THR A 165 0.48 -3.60 -26.27
C THR A 165 -0.13 -2.63 -27.29
N PRO A 166 -0.93 -3.09 -28.26
CA PRO A 166 -1.71 -2.17 -29.10
C PRO A 166 -2.57 -1.23 -28.25
N GLN A 167 -2.70 0.02 -28.68
CA GLN A 167 -3.57 0.99 -28.04
C GLN A 167 -5.04 0.57 -28.19
N ASP A 168 -5.76 0.53 -27.08
CA ASP A 168 -7.18 0.20 -27.02
C ASP A 168 -7.87 0.98 -25.88
N LYS A 169 -8.46 2.13 -26.25
CA LYS A 169 -9.11 3.02 -25.29
C LYS A 169 -10.43 2.48 -24.77
N GLU A 170 -11.14 1.67 -25.55
CA GLU A 170 -12.40 1.05 -25.14
C GLU A 170 -12.13 -0.02 -24.07
N ALA A 171 -11.14 -0.89 -24.30
CA ALA A 171 -10.71 -1.85 -23.29
C ALA A 171 -10.13 -1.16 -22.04
N ALA A 172 -9.36 -0.07 -22.22
CA ALA A 172 -8.88 0.72 -21.10
C ALA A 172 -10.02 1.25 -20.22
N LEU A 173 -11.07 1.80 -20.84
CA LEU A 173 -12.24 2.31 -20.13
C LEU A 173 -12.92 1.22 -19.27
N VAL A 174 -13.05 0.01 -19.82
CA VAL A 174 -13.60 -1.15 -19.07
C VAL A 174 -12.75 -1.47 -17.85
N TRP A 175 -11.42 -1.43 -17.97
CA TRP A 175 -10.52 -1.70 -16.86
C TRP A 175 -10.46 -0.55 -15.83
N TYR A 176 -10.54 0.71 -16.26
CA TYR A 176 -10.69 1.84 -15.35
C TYR A 176 -11.99 1.72 -14.53
N ARG A 177 -13.11 1.37 -15.17
CA ARG A 177 -14.37 1.10 -14.44
C ARG A 177 -14.21 -0.01 -13.40
N LYS A 178 -13.66 -1.16 -13.78
CA LYS A 178 -13.42 -2.27 -12.83
C LYS A 178 -12.50 -1.87 -11.68
N SER A 179 -11.49 -1.05 -11.96
CA SER A 179 -10.60 -0.50 -10.94
C SER A 179 -11.36 0.41 -9.96
N ALA A 180 -12.27 1.24 -10.46
CA ALA A 180 -13.10 2.12 -9.66
C ALA A 180 -14.09 1.32 -8.79
N GLU A 181 -14.78 0.34 -9.37
CA GLU A 181 -15.66 -0.61 -8.66
C GLU A 181 -14.90 -1.41 -7.59
N GLY A 182 -13.62 -1.71 -7.84
CA GLY A 182 -12.71 -2.32 -6.88
C GLY A 182 -12.15 -1.38 -5.81
N GLY A 183 -12.57 -0.11 -5.80
CA GLY A 183 -12.22 0.88 -4.77
C GLY A 183 -10.85 1.54 -4.94
N ASP A 184 -10.19 1.43 -6.09
CA ASP A 184 -8.96 2.19 -6.32
C ASP A 184 -9.27 3.61 -6.79
N TYR A 185 -8.85 4.60 -6.00
CA TYR A 185 -9.12 6.01 -6.26
C TYR A 185 -8.55 6.51 -7.60
N ARG A 186 -7.45 5.92 -8.12
CA ARG A 186 -6.92 6.27 -9.45
C ARG A 186 -7.86 5.77 -10.54
N GLY A 187 -8.37 4.54 -10.38
CA GLY A 187 -9.44 4.01 -11.22
C GLY A 187 -10.69 4.91 -11.19
N CYS A 188 -11.14 5.31 -10.00
CA CYS A 188 -12.26 6.25 -9.84
C CYS A 188 -12.00 7.57 -10.58
N HIS A 189 -10.83 8.18 -10.41
CA HIS A 189 -10.47 9.42 -11.09
C HIS A 189 -10.44 9.27 -12.61
N ASN A 190 -9.75 8.25 -13.13
CA ASN A 190 -9.59 8.04 -14.57
C ASN A 190 -10.92 7.71 -15.24
N TYR A 191 -11.77 6.90 -14.59
CA TYR A 191 -13.11 6.60 -15.10
C TYR A 191 -14.01 7.84 -15.07
N ALA A 192 -13.95 8.64 -14.00
CA ALA A 192 -14.69 9.90 -13.90
C ALA A 192 -14.28 10.90 -14.99
N THR A 193 -12.98 11.05 -15.26
CA THR A 193 -12.49 11.92 -16.35
C THR A 193 -13.05 11.47 -17.70
N ALA A 194 -13.02 10.18 -18.00
CA ALA A 194 -13.58 9.67 -19.25
C ALA A 194 -15.10 9.87 -19.36
N LEU A 195 -15.84 9.73 -18.25
CA LEU A 195 -17.28 10.01 -18.20
C LEU A 195 -17.58 11.50 -18.42
N ALA A 196 -16.81 12.39 -17.80
CA ALA A 196 -16.94 13.83 -17.99
C ALA A 196 -16.67 14.23 -19.44
N ASP A 197 -15.61 13.70 -20.05
CA ASP A 197 -15.27 13.92 -21.46
C ASP A 197 -16.38 13.42 -22.42
N ALA A 198 -17.09 12.37 -22.02
CA ALA A 198 -18.25 11.83 -22.74
C ALA A 198 -19.58 12.56 -22.41
N GLY A 199 -19.56 13.59 -21.55
CA GLY A 199 -20.74 14.36 -21.15
C GLY A 199 -21.60 13.70 -20.06
N HIS A 200 -21.17 12.59 -19.47
CA HIS A 200 -21.82 11.91 -18.35
C HIS A 200 -21.41 12.55 -17.01
N VAL A 201 -21.74 13.84 -16.84
CA VAL A 201 -21.25 14.66 -15.73
C VAL A 201 -21.66 14.12 -14.36
N ASP A 202 -22.92 13.72 -14.18
CA ASP A 202 -23.41 13.21 -12.88
C ASP A 202 -22.66 11.95 -12.43
N ASP A 203 -22.39 11.03 -13.36
CA ASP A 203 -21.63 9.81 -13.10
C ASP A 203 -20.16 10.13 -12.80
N ALA A 204 -19.57 11.09 -13.53
CA ALA A 204 -18.21 11.56 -13.25
C ALA A 204 -18.09 12.13 -11.83
N LEU A 205 -19.05 12.98 -11.43
CA LEU A 205 -19.10 13.55 -10.08
C LEU A 205 -19.28 12.47 -9.01
N HIS A 206 -20.07 11.42 -9.27
CA HIS A 206 -20.17 10.26 -8.37
C HIS A 206 -18.80 9.61 -8.12
N TRP A 207 -18.06 9.29 -9.19
CA TRP A 207 -16.77 8.63 -9.06
C TRP A 207 -15.67 9.54 -8.49
N TRP A 208 -15.67 10.83 -8.79
CA TRP A 208 -14.74 11.77 -8.15
C TRP A 208 -15.01 11.93 -6.64
N ARG A 209 -16.26 11.85 -6.17
CA ARG A 209 -16.54 11.78 -4.71
C ARG A 209 -15.92 10.55 -4.06
N GLN A 210 -15.90 9.40 -4.76
CA GLN A 210 -15.24 8.19 -4.26
C GLN A 210 -13.70 8.30 -4.31
N ALA A 211 -13.14 9.01 -5.29
CA ALA A 211 -11.70 9.20 -5.41
C ALA A 211 -11.12 10.14 -4.34
N LEU A 212 -11.89 11.19 -3.96
CA LEU A 212 -11.42 12.31 -3.15
C LEU A 212 -10.71 11.91 -1.84
N PRO A 213 -11.22 10.97 -1.03
CA PRO A 213 -10.62 10.65 0.28
C PRO A 213 -9.19 10.09 0.20
N ASP A 214 -8.83 9.44 -0.91
CA ASP A 214 -7.53 8.78 -1.08
C ASP A 214 -6.67 9.41 -2.19
N ALA A 215 -7.20 10.43 -2.87
CA ALA A 215 -6.53 11.12 -3.97
C ALA A 215 -5.17 11.69 -3.57
N THR A 216 -4.17 11.50 -4.41
CA THR A 216 -2.85 12.13 -4.28
C THR A 216 -2.89 13.58 -4.79
N SER A 217 -1.89 14.39 -4.46
CA SER A 217 -1.85 15.81 -4.81
C SER A 217 -2.01 16.08 -6.31
N ASP A 218 -1.39 15.25 -7.15
CA ASP A 218 -1.52 15.30 -8.60
C ASP A 218 -2.95 15.07 -9.08
N ILE A 219 -3.65 14.09 -8.48
CA ILE A 219 -5.04 13.79 -8.80
C ILE A 219 -5.97 14.87 -8.27
N LEU A 220 -5.73 15.41 -7.07
CA LEU A 220 -6.50 16.54 -6.55
C LEU A 220 -6.39 17.77 -7.47
N LEU A 221 -5.18 18.08 -7.96
CA LEU A 221 -4.97 19.18 -8.91
C LEU A 221 -5.61 18.89 -10.28
N ALA A 222 -5.64 17.63 -10.72
CA ALA A 222 -6.34 17.25 -11.94
C ALA A 222 -7.87 17.38 -11.78
N MET A 223 -8.41 16.94 -10.65
CA MET A 223 -9.81 17.12 -10.26
C MET A 223 -10.19 18.60 -10.18
N ASP A 224 -9.31 19.44 -9.65
CA ASP A 224 -9.54 20.89 -9.53
C ASP A 224 -9.76 21.51 -10.90
N ARG A 225 -8.84 21.27 -11.84
CA ARG A 225 -8.97 21.72 -13.23
C ARG A 225 -10.26 21.22 -13.88
N ALA A 226 -10.59 19.94 -13.69
CA ALA A 226 -11.78 19.34 -14.28
C ALA A 226 -13.07 19.96 -13.71
N LEU A 227 -13.19 20.05 -12.39
CA LEU A 227 -14.36 20.62 -11.73
C LEU A 227 -14.53 22.12 -12.02
N THR A 228 -13.44 22.88 -12.09
CA THR A 228 -13.48 24.29 -12.52
C THR A 228 -14.02 24.40 -13.95
N SER A 229 -13.60 23.51 -14.86
CA SER A 229 -14.05 23.53 -16.26
C SER A 229 -15.54 23.21 -16.43
N LEU A 230 -16.15 22.48 -15.48
CA LEU A 230 -17.59 22.17 -15.50
C LEU A 230 -18.46 23.39 -15.15
N GLY A 231 -17.92 24.43 -14.52
CA GLY A 231 -18.67 25.63 -14.15
C GLY A 231 -19.93 25.32 -13.34
N GLU A 232 -21.09 25.81 -13.80
CA GLU A 232 -22.40 25.62 -13.14
C GLU A 232 -22.88 24.15 -13.13
N ALA A 233 -22.35 23.31 -14.03
CA ALA A 233 -22.66 21.87 -14.06
C ALA A 233 -21.85 21.06 -13.03
N GLY A 234 -20.93 21.70 -12.29
CA GLY A 234 -20.16 21.07 -11.24
C GLY A 234 -20.96 20.80 -9.96
N ASP A 235 -20.33 20.11 -9.00
CA ASP A 235 -20.84 19.94 -7.64
C ASP A 235 -20.10 20.89 -6.68
N PRO A 236 -20.75 21.96 -6.18
CA PRO A 236 -20.12 22.92 -5.26
C PRO A 236 -19.66 22.29 -3.93
N THR A 237 -20.36 21.26 -3.44
CA THR A 237 -19.99 20.56 -2.22
C THR A 237 -18.72 19.74 -2.44
N LEU A 238 -18.65 18.98 -3.55
CA LEU A 238 -17.44 18.25 -3.92
C LEU A 238 -16.26 19.21 -4.14
N TYR A 239 -16.47 20.33 -4.85
CA TYR A 239 -15.43 21.32 -5.09
C TYR A 239 -14.90 21.93 -3.79
N THR A 240 -15.79 22.28 -2.84
CA THR A 240 -15.39 22.79 -1.52
C THR A 240 -14.53 21.77 -0.76
N ALA A 241 -14.97 20.51 -0.71
CA ALA A 241 -14.21 19.43 -0.06
C ALA A 241 -12.85 19.18 -0.73
N LEU A 242 -12.78 19.34 -2.06
CA LEU A 242 -11.52 19.30 -2.81
C LEU A 242 -10.56 20.43 -2.39
N GLN A 243 -11.06 21.66 -2.26
CA GLN A 243 -10.22 22.79 -1.82
C GLN A 243 -9.68 22.58 -0.40
N GLU A 244 -10.50 22.09 0.53
CA GLU A 244 -10.04 21.74 1.88
C GLU A 244 -8.93 20.68 1.84
N ARG A 245 -9.12 19.63 1.02
CA ARG A 245 -8.11 18.61 0.78
C ARG A 245 -6.80 19.18 0.24
N LEU A 246 -6.84 20.10 -0.72
CA LEU A 246 -5.64 20.75 -1.27
C LEU A 246 -4.90 21.59 -0.21
N GLN A 247 -5.62 22.27 0.68
CA GLN A 247 -5.03 23.09 1.75
C GLN A 247 -4.31 22.26 2.83
N THR A 248 -4.70 20.99 3.01
CA THR A 248 -4.08 20.09 3.99
C THR A 248 -2.85 19.35 3.46
N LEU A 249 -2.51 19.52 2.17
CA LEU A 249 -1.31 18.91 1.60
C LEU A 249 -0.05 19.55 2.19
N PRO A 250 0.99 18.75 2.50
CA PRO A 250 2.28 19.31 2.89
C PRO A 250 2.82 20.18 1.74
N PRO A 251 3.47 21.32 2.06
CA PRO A 251 4.05 22.18 1.03
C PRO A 251 5.01 21.37 0.16
N HIS A 252 4.91 21.51 -1.16
CA HIS A 252 5.77 20.79 -2.10
C HIS A 252 7.24 21.03 -1.75
N THR A 253 7.91 19.99 -1.22
CA THR A 253 9.37 19.95 -1.28
C THR A 253 9.71 19.78 -2.76
N GLN A 254 10.27 20.82 -3.36
CA GLN A 254 10.77 20.77 -4.72
C GLN A 254 11.84 19.66 -4.78
N SER A 255 11.44 18.48 -5.23
CA SER A 255 12.37 17.44 -5.64
C SER A 255 13.06 17.96 -6.87
N THR A 256 14.34 18.30 -6.74
CA THR A 256 15.22 18.64 -7.85
C THR A 256 15.10 17.57 -8.92
N SER A 257 14.56 17.99 -10.06
CA SER A 257 14.53 17.24 -11.30
C SER A 257 15.97 16.89 -11.69
N VAL A 258 16.32 15.62 -11.62
CA VAL A 258 17.36 15.07 -12.48
C VAL A 258 16.64 14.65 -13.75
N THR A 259 16.62 15.55 -14.72
CA THR A 259 16.22 15.32 -16.10
C THR A 259 17.33 14.51 -16.82
N PRO A 260 16.98 13.91 -17.97
CA PRO A 260 17.07 12.48 -18.29
C PRO A 260 18.48 11.87 -18.32
#